data_AF-A0A4P5YKD4-F1
#
_entry.id   AF-A0A4P5YKD4-F1
#
_cell.length_a   1.000
_cell.length_b   1.000
_cell.length_c   1.000
_cell.angle_alpha   90.00
_cell.angle_beta   90.00
_cell.angle_gamma   90.00
#
_symmetry.space_group_name_H-M   'P 1'
#
loop_
_entity.id
_entity.type
_entity.pdbx_description
1 polymer ?
#
loop_
_entity_poly.entity_id
_entity_poly.type
_entity_poly.pdbx_seq_one_letter_code
_entity_poly.pdbx_strand_id
1 'polypeptide(L)'
;MTDPIKSFLINNPKSKLDETDSDSIHSTILTPWDDDSIKLSIKHSDEMDWLLNIHLPPDLVAIDHKDSNVIEFVFGFLTTEYATKNLHNFTFVYQGKSLKCEYSHSSKILNELARCTREISEYSQSNYRNLRAFRDNQQLATLPDYAKNYFSDKEGYSFKISGDISVIRSDYSIFAKHFNFYHNYFNRSCPEMIIVDPKVTDKKHKRPCLTDENKFINSINAKTLDPIILDILSTANQTKDVRLKFIFYFQVLEFCSYYHLKESLKTRLSSILSMPDINFNKDQYTRKIIEELKDASNVKDDKAKLESIICELIRVEELALELNANFEYFKERQIFEGGFIIEPLFTNSQKSASECGANTLKDIKDNIVEIRNAMVHLRESRENKIVLPTKKNNNKIFPYLYLLRRIAEIVAIRYNA
;
A
#
# COMPACT_ATOMS: atom_id res chain seq x y z
N MET A 1 -44.73 -13.44 5.64
CA MET A 1 -43.33 -13.88 5.39
C MET A 1 -42.51 -12.63 5.16
N THR A 2 -41.39 -12.48 5.87
CA THR A 2 -40.46 -11.36 5.65
C THR A 2 -39.76 -11.61 4.32
N ASP A 3 -39.72 -10.61 3.45
CA ASP A 3 -39.01 -10.64 2.18
C ASP A 3 -37.49 -10.76 2.44
N PRO A 4 -36.83 -11.86 2.05
CA PRO A 4 -35.42 -12.09 2.38
C PRO A 4 -34.45 -11.05 1.81
N ILE A 5 -34.72 -10.54 0.61
CA ILE A 5 -33.90 -9.50 -0.02
C ILE A 5 -34.04 -8.20 0.77
N LYS A 6 -35.27 -7.82 1.16
CA LYS A 6 -35.46 -6.63 2.00
C LYS A 6 -34.78 -6.77 3.36
N SER A 7 -34.85 -7.94 3.98
CA SER A 7 -34.14 -8.21 5.25
C SER A 7 -32.63 -8.05 5.08
N PHE A 8 -32.05 -8.59 4.00
CA PHE A 8 -30.64 -8.44 3.68
C PHE A 8 -30.23 -6.98 3.52
N LEU A 9 -31.01 -6.18 2.77
CA LEU A 9 -30.72 -4.75 2.55
C LEU A 9 -30.83 -3.92 3.84
N ILE A 10 -31.72 -4.30 4.77
CA ILE A 10 -31.79 -3.67 6.09
C ILE A 10 -30.53 -3.97 6.90
N ASN A 11 -30.05 -5.22 6.87
CA ASN A 11 -28.84 -5.63 7.58
C ASN A 11 -27.54 -5.12 6.90
N ASN A 12 -27.60 -4.80 5.60
CA ASN A 12 -26.48 -4.38 4.77
C ASN A 12 -26.83 -3.09 4.01
N PRO A 13 -26.96 -1.94 4.72
CA PRO A 13 -27.54 -0.71 4.16
C PRO A 13 -26.73 -0.06 3.03
N LYS A 14 -25.49 -0.50 2.81
CA LYS A 14 -24.64 -0.06 1.68
C LYS A 14 -24.82 -0.90 0.42
N SER A 15 -25.46 -2.06 0.53
CA SER A 15 -25.85 -2.87 -0.62
C SER A 15 -27.09 -2.29 -1.29
N LYS A 16 -27.24 -2.54 -2.59
CA LYS A 16 -28.37 -2.04 -3.38
C LYS A 16 -28.91 -3.13 -4.28
N LEU A 17 -30.22 -3.13 -4.53
CA LEU A 17 -30.80 -3.94 -5.57
C LEU A 17 -30.57 -3.25 -6.93
N ASP A 18 -30.13 -4.01 -7.92
CA ASP A 18 -30.03 -3.50 -9.30
C ASP A 18 -31.42 -3.50 -9.94
N GLU A 19 -32.06 -2.33 -9.94
CA GLU A 19 -33.38 -2.15 -10.57
C GLU A 19 -33.31 -2.06 -12.10
N THR A 20 -32.10 -1.99 -12.67
CA THR A 20 -31.89 -1.96 -14.13
C THR A 20 -31.75 -3.34 -14.75
N ASP A 21 -31.58 -4.37 -13.90
CA ASP A 21 -31.59 -5.77 -14.32
C ASP A 21 -33.02 -6.17 -14.72
N SER A 22 -33.29 -6.15 -16.02
CA SER A 22 -34.57 -6.56 -16.60
C SER A 22 -34.70 -8.08 -16.77
N ASP A 23 -33.70 -8.84 -16.29
CA ASP A 23 -33.69 -10.30 -16.36
C ASP A 23 -34.74 -10.88 -15.40
N SER A 24 -35.82 -11.43 -15.96
CA SER A 24 -36.95 -12.00 -15.22
C SER A 24 -36.62 -13.27 -14.44
N ILE A 25 -35.35 -13.70 -14.46
CA ILE A 25 -34.86 -14.95 -13.90
C ILE A 25 -34.00 -14.71 -12.64
N HIS A 26 -33.38 -13.54 -12.49
CA HIS A 26 -32.44 -13.26 -11.42
C HIS A 26 -32.74 -11.97 -10.66
N SER A 27 -32.46 -11.98 -9.36
CA SER A 27 -32.28 -10.76 -8.56
C SER A 27 -30.79 -10.47 -8.40
N THR A 28 -30.38 -9.23 -8.71
CA THR A 28 -28.99 -8.80 -8.58
C THR A 28 -28.82 -7.82 -7.42
N ILE A 29 -27.99 -8.19 -6.44
CA ILE A 29 -27.58 -7.31 -5.34
C ILE A 29 -26.17 -6.78 -5.62
N LEU A 30 -26.05 -5.48 -5.71
CA LEU A 30 -24.79 -4.73 -5.83
C LEU A 30 -24.20 -4.45 -4.45
N THR A 31 -22.87 -4.36 -4.41
CA THR A 31 -22.11 -3.96 -3.22
C THR A 31 -22.41 -4.74 -1.93
N PRO A 32 -22.42 -6.10 -1.95
CA PRO A 32 -22.78 -6.93 -0.78
C PRO A 32 -21.92 -6.69 0.47
N TRP A 33 -20.62 -6.41 0.32
CA TRP A 33 -19.71 -6.00 1.40
C TRP A 33 -19.23 -4.55 1.26
N ASP A 34 -20.05 -3.65 0.67
CA ASP A 34 -19.59 -2.31 0.24
C ASP A 34 -18.47 -2.35 -0.84
N ASP A 35 -18.33 -3.50 -1.52
CA ASP A 35 -17.37 -3.72 -2.60
C ASP A 35 -18.08 -3.77 -3.96
N ASP A 36 -17.67 -2.92 -4.91
CA ASP A 36 -18.26 -2.75 -6.25
C ASP A 36 -17.52 -3.57 -7.30
N SER A 37 -16.55 -4.39 -6.88
CA SER A 37 -15.93 -5.41 -7.73
C SER A 37 -16.72 -6.71 -7.75
N ILE A 38 -17.71 -6.86 -6.86
CA ILE A 38 -18.55 -8.06 -6.77
C ILE A 38 -20.04 -7.71 -6.71
N LYS A 39 -20.86 -8.64 -7.19
CA LYS A 39 -22.32 -8.66 -7.04
C LYS A 39 -22.81 -10.04 -6.62
N LEU A 40 -24.01 -10.12 -6.06
CA LEU A 40 -24.73 -11.37 -5.86
C LEU A 40 -25.80 -11.48 -6.94
N SER A 41 -25.78 -12.56 -7.71
CA SER A 41 -26.82 -12.90 -8.68
C SER A 41 -27.53 -14.16 -8.21
N ILE A 42 -28.81 -14.01 -7.84
CA ILE A 42 -29.62 -15.04 -7.19
C ILE A 42 -30.78 -15.36 -8.11
N LYS A 43 -30.99 -16.64 -8.46
CA LYS A 43 -32.15 -17.04 -9.28
C LYS A 43 -33.42 -16.92 -8.46
N HIS A 44 -34.52 -16.47 -9.07
CA HIS A 44 -35.82 -16.43 -8.42
C HIS A 44 -36.35 -17.81 -8.01
N SER A 45 -35.88 -18.88 -8.65
CA SER A 45 -36.21 -20.27 -8.28
C SER A 45 -35.50 -20.77 -7.02
N ASP A 46 -34.44 -20.08 -6.57
CA ASP A 46 -33.62 -20.54 -5.45
C ASP A 46 -34.25 -20.14 -4.11
N GLU A 47 -34.05 -20.95 -3.07
CA GLU A 47 -34.41 -20.61 -1.71
C GLU A 47 -33.54 -19.45 -1.20
N MET A 48 -34.16 -18.43 -0.61
CA MET A 48 -33.49 -17.19 -0.20
C MET A 48 -33.45 -16.97 1.31
N ASP A 49 -33.96 -17.91 2.11
CA ASP A 49 -34.07 -17.74 3.57
C ASP A 49 -32.71 -17.53 4.27
N TRP A 50 -31.61 -17.97 3.65
CA TRP A 50 -30.24 -17.73 4.09
C TRP A 50 -29.84 -16.24 4.13
N LEU A 51 -30.59 -15.35 3.45
CA LEU A 51 -30.37 -13.89 3.47
C LEU A 51 -30.93 -13.19 4.71
N LEU A 52 -31.85 -13.83 5.44
CA LEU A 52 -32.68 -13.15 6.45
C LEU A 52 -31.87 -12.54 7.59
N ASN A 53 -30.86 -13.26 8.10
CA ASN A 53 -30.17 -12.95 9.35
C ASN A 53 -28.66 -12.73 9.19
N ILE A 54 -28.21 -12.31 7.99
CA ILE A 54 -26.78 -12.11 7.73
C ILE A 54 -26.42 -10.64 7.59
N HIS A 55 -25.27 -10.29 8.16
CA HIS A 55 -24.58 -9.02 7.92
C HIS A 55 -23.18 -9.30 7.37
N LEU A 56 -22.77 -8.53 6.38
CA LEU A 56 -21.52 -8.65 5.67
C LEU A 56 -20.63 -7.45 6.05
N PRO A 57 -19.76 -7.59 7.07
CA PRO A 57 -18.94 -6.48 7.56
C PRO A 57 -17.99 -5.99 6.45
N PRO A 58 -18.02 -4.70 6.07
CA PRO A 58 -17.27 -4.21 4.90
C PRO A 58 -15.75 -4.30 5.06
N ASP A 59 -15.26 -4.32 6.30
CA ASP A 59 -13.83 -4.34 6.60
C ASP A 59 -13.27 -5.76 6.78
N LEU A 60 -14.08 -6.80 6.59
CA LEU A 60 -13.67 -8.20 6.75
C LEU A 60 -14.25 -9.10 5.66
N VAL A 61 -13.49 -10.12 5.28
CA VAL A 61 -14.02 -11.25 4.50
C VAL A 61 -14.71 -12.23 5.46
N ALA A 62 -15.90 -11.86 5.93
CA ALA A 62 -16.67 -12.62 6.92
C ALA A 62 -18.19 -12.48 6.75
N ILE A 63 -18.93 -13.31 7.47
CA ILE A 63 -20.39 -13.30 7.61
C ILE A 63 -20.71 -13.21 9.11
N ASP A 64 -21.42 -12.15 9.52
CA ASP A 64 -21.98 -12.01 10.87
C ASP A 64 -23.41 -12.58 10.88
N HIS A 65 -23.55 -13.77 11.45
CA HIS A 65 -24.82 -14.49 11.64
C HIS A 65 -25.54 -13.90 12.85
N LYS A 66 -26.55 -13.05 12.59
CA LYS A 66 -27.26 -12.28 13.63
C LYS A 66 -28.09 -13.15 14.57
N ASP A 67 -28.63 -14.25 14.06
CA ASP A 67 -29.51 -15.17 14.80
C ASP A 67 -28.74 -16.03 15.81
N SER A 68 -27.55 -16.49 15.43
CA SER A 68 -26.74 -17.41 16.21
C SER A 68 -25.63 -16.73 17.01
N ASN A 69 -25.46 -15.41 16.85
CA ASN A 69 -24.35 -14.64 17.41
C ASN A 69 -22.98 -15.28 17.09
N VAL A 70 -22.80 -15.61 15.81
CA VAL A 70 -21.55 -16.19 15.29
C VAL A 70 -21.02 -15.30 14.18
N ILE A 71 -19.71 -15.04 14.20
CA ILE A 71 -19.02 -14.46 13.05
C ILE A 71 -18.23 -15.57 12.38
N GLU A 72 -18.50 -15.83 11.11
CA GLU A 72 -17.84 -16.82 10.26
C GLU A 72 -16.91 -16.13 9.27
N PHE A 73 -15.61 -16.37 9.42
CA PHE A 73 -14.56 -15.87 8.55
C PHE A 73 -14.32 -16.84 7.40
N VAL A 74 -14.26 -16.32 6.18
CA VAL A 74 -14.10 -17.13 4.96
C VAL A 74 -12.65 -17.53 4.81
N PHE A 75 -12.38 -18.82 5.01
CA PHE A 75 -11.02 -19.32 5.12
C PHE A 75 -10.51 -19.96 3.83
N GLY A 76 -11.10 -21.07 3.36
CA GLY A 76 -10.72 -21.70 2.10
C GLY A 76 -10.74 -23.23 2.12
N PHE A 77 -10.18 -23.83 1.07
CA PHE A 77 -10.12 -25.29 0.89
C PHE A 77 -8.79 -25.85 1.40
N LEU A 78 -8.86 -26.86 2.26
CA LEU A 78 -7.70 -27.53 2.83
C LEU A 78 -7.80 -29.04 2.67
N THR A 79 -6.66 -29.71 2.65
CA THR A 79 -6.63 -31.17 2.80
C THR A 79 -7.00 -31.56 4.23
N THR A 80 -7.66 -32.72 4.38
CA THR A 80 -8.04 -33.24 5.70
C THR A 80 -6.81 -33.44 6.61
N GLU A 81 -5.67 -33.84 6.04
CA GLU A 81 -4.41 -33.97 6.77
C GLU A 81 -3.95 -32.62 7.35
N TYR A 82 -3.94 -31.56 6.54
CA TYR A 82 -3.55 -30.23 7.00
C TYR A 82 -4.52 -29.71 8.06
N ALA A 83 -5.83 -29.88 7.85
CA ALA A 83 -6.85 -29.43 8.78
C ALA A 83 -6.69 -30.08 10.15
N THR A 84 -6.50 -31.40 10.20
CA THR A 84 -6.34 -32.16 11.44
C THR A 84 -5.08 -31.76 12.22
N LYS A 85 -3.99 -31.44 11.50
CA LYS A 85 -2.71 -31.14 12.12
C LYS A 85 -2.57 -29.70 12.60
N ASN A 86 -3.20 -28.73 11.91
CA ASN A 86 -2.91 -27.30 12.11
C ASN A 86 -4.09 -26.49 12.63
N LEU A 87 -5.32 -27.00 12.55
CA LEU A 87 -6.50 -26.29 13.01
C LEU A 87 -6.89 -26.78 14.40
N HIS A 88 -6.91 -25.86 15.35
CA HIS A 88 -7.26 -26.15 16.74
C HIS A 88 -8.37 -25.23 17.19
N ASN A 89 -9.32 -25.78 17.95
CA ASN A 89 -10.34 -24.99 18.62
C ASN A 89 -9.78 -24.49 19.94
N PHE A 90 -10.09 -23.25 20.28
CA PHE A 90 -9.57 -22.62 21.49
C PHE A 90 -10.51 -21.52 22.00
N THR A 91 -10.17 -20.96 23.16
CA THR A 91 -10.84 -19.79 23.71
C THR A 91 -9.92 -18.59 23.60
N PHE A 92 -10.41 -17.51 22.97
CA PHE A 92 -9.72 -16.24 22.88
C PHE A 92 -10.33 -15.28 23.89
N VAL A 93 -9.52 -14.82 24.85
CA VAL A 93 -9.96 -13.83 25.85
C VAL A 93 -9.60 -12.43 25.36
N TYR A 94 -10.61 -11.65 24.98
CA TYR A 94 -10.44 -10.29 24.44
C TYR A 94 -11.25 -9.30 25.27
N GLN A 95 -10.60 -8.24 25.77
CA GLN A 95 -11.21 -7.23 26.64
C GLN A 95 -11.98 -7.83 27.84
N GLY A 96 -11.44 -8.93 28.41
CA GLY A 96 -12.07 -9.65 29.53
C GLY A 96 -13.26 -10.53 29.14
N LYS A 97 -13.62 -10.62 27.86
CA LYS A 97 -14.67 -11.52 27.35
C LYS A 97 -14.06 -12.77 26.74
N SER A 98 -14.61 -13.92 27.09
CA SER A 98 -14.21 -15.21 26.51
C SER A 98 -14.99 -15.46 25.22
N LEU A 99 -14.25 -15.62 24.13
CA LEU A 99 -14.77 -15.92 22.80
C LEU A 99 -14.37 -17.34 22.43
N LYS A 100 -15.33 -18.15 21.97
CA LYS A 100 -15.04 -19.50 21.49
C LYS A 100 -14.65 -19.44 20.02
N CYS A 101 -13.44 -19.91 19.72
CA CYS A 101 -12.83 -19.95 18.40
C CYS A 101 -12.85 -21.39 17.88
N GLU A 102 -13.43 -21.59 16.69
CA GLU A 102 -13.64 -22.91 16.13
C GLU A 102 -13.32 -22.93 14.63
N TYR A 103 -12.47 -23.88 14.22
CA TYR A 103 -12.31 -24.22 12.81
C TYR A 103 -13.28 -25.37 12.48
N SER A 104 -14.13 -25.15 11.49
CA SER A 104 -15.14 -26.13 11.08
C SER A 104 -15.36 -26.07 9.58
N HIS A 105 -16.13 -27.01 9.02
CA HIS A 105 -16.61 -26.90 7.65
C HIS A 105 -17.38 -25.60 7.39
N SER A 106 -17.33 -25.13 6.15
CA SER A 106 -18.09 -23.95 5.71
C SER A 106 -19.59 -24.14 5.96
N SER A 107 -20.25 -23.07 6.41
CA SER A 107 -21.70 -23.09 6.56
C SER A 107 -22.41 -23.21 5.21
N LYS A 108 -23.66 -23.70 5.25
CA LYS A 108 -24.56 -23.67 4.08
C LYS A 108 -24.72 -22.26 3.54
N ILE A 109 -24.85 -21.28 4.44
CA ILE A 109 -24.97 -19.86 4.10
C ILE A 109 -23.75 -19.39 3.30
N LEU A 110 -22.53 -19.70 3.74
CA LEU A 110 -21.31 -19.35 3.00
C LEU A 110 -21.28 -20.00 1.61
N ASN A 111 -21.68 -21.27 1.49
CA ASN A 111 -21.71 -21.96 0.21
C ASN A 111 -22.74 -21.35 -0.76
N GLU A 112 -23.94 -21.00 -0.28
CA GLU A 112 -24.96 -20.30 -1.09
C GLU A 112 -24.52 -18.89 -1.49
N LEU A 113 -23.94 -18.13 -0.56
CA LEU A 113 -23.41 -16.80 -0.82
C LEU A 113 -22.30 -16.84 -1.88
N ALA A 114 -21.37 -17.79 -1.76
CA ALA A 114 -20.31 -18.00 -2.75
C ALA A 114 -20.88 -18.39 -4.12
N ARG A 115 -21.86 -19.30 -4.18
CA ARG A 115 -22.55 -19.72 -5.41
C ARG A 115 -23.16 -18.53 -6.16
N CYS A 116 -23.71 -17.57 -5.44
CA CYS A 116 -24.34 -16.37 -6.00
C CYS A 116 -23.33 -15.26 -6.37
N THR A 117 -22.10 -15.31 -5.86
CA THR A 117 -21.11 -14.23 -6.05
C THR A 117 -20.54 -14.20 -7.47
N ARG A 118 -20.49 -13.01 -8.08
CA ARG A 118 -19.91 -12.74 -9.42
C ARG A 118 -19.01 -11.53 -9.37
N GLU A 119 -17.84 -11.61 -9.99
CA GLU A 119 -16.94 -10.47 -10.18
C GLU A 119 -17.46 -9.58 -11.34
N ILE A 120 -17.40 -8.25 -11.19
CA ILE A 120 -17.89 -7.27 -12.17
C ILE A 120 -16.82 -6.27 -12.65
N SER A 121 -15.69 -6.17 -11.96
CA SER A 121 -14.57 -5.31 -12.37
C SER A 121 -13.22 -5.96 -12.05
N GLU A 122 -12.12 -5.28 -12.39
CA GLU A 122 -10.78 -5.76 -12.07
C GLU A 122 -10.62 -6.02 -10.58
N TYR A 123 -9.79 -7.02 -10.25
CA TYR A 123 -9.59 -7.51 -8.90
C TYR A 123 -9.35 -6.38 -7.89
N SER A 124 -10.25 -6.21 -6.91
CA SER A 124 -9.97 -5.41 -5.71
C SER A 124 -8.83 -6.07 -4.92
N GLN A 125 -8.18 -5.33 -4.02
CA GLN A 125 -7.08 -5.88 -3.22
C GLN A 125 -7.52 -7.05 -2.32
N SER A 126 -8.80 -7.15 -1.97
CA SER A 126 -9.38 -8.25 -1.22
C SER A 126 -9.95 -9.34 -2.13
N ASN A 127 -10.58 -8.97 -3.26
CA ASN A 127 -11.27 -9.81 -4.27
C ASN A 127 -12.08 -10.99 -3.71
N TYR A 128 -12.41 -10.96 -2.41
CA TYR A 128 -12.94 -12.09 -1.64
C TYR A 128 -12.42 -13.44 -2.14
N ARG A 129 -11.10 -13.56 -2.40
CA ARG A 129 -10.53 -14.61 -3.29
C ARG A 129 -10.92 -16.03 -2.87
N ASN A 130 -11.14 -16.21 -1.57
CA ASN A 130 -11.57 -17.48 -1.01
C ASN A 130 -12.99 -17.87 -1.51
N LEU A 131 -13.91 -16.91 -1.70
CA LEU A 131 -15.25 -17.14 -2.24
C LEU A 131 -15.22 -17.75 -3.65
N ARG A 132 -14.22 -17.41 -4.47
CA ARG A 132 -14.08 -18.02 -5.80
C ARG A 132 -13.89 -19.52 -5.71
N ALA A 133 -13.01 -20.00 -4.83
CA ALA A 133 -12.82 -21.44 -4.63
C ALA A 133 -14.11 -22.11 -4.12
N PHE A 134 -14.85 -21.46 -3.21
CA PHE A 134 -16.16 -21.95 -2.76
C PHE A 134 -17.16 -22.04 -3.91
N ARG A 135 -17.27 -21.00 -4.74
CA ARG A 135 -18.15 -20.99 -5.91
C ARG A 135 -17.78 -22.08 -6.90
N ASP A 136 -16.50 -22.17 -7.26
CA ASP A 136 -16.00 -23.14 -8.22
C ASP A 136 -16.29 -24.57 -7.73
N ASN A 137 -16.15 -24.84 -6.43
CA ASN A 137 -16.54 -26.12 -5.84
C ASN A 137 -18.06 -26.41 -5.93
N GLN A 138 -18.93 -25.40 -5.88
CA GLN A 138 -20.38 -25.61 -6.11
C GLN A 138 -20.71 -25.93 -7.58
N GLN A 139 -19.77 -25.70 -8.50
CA GLN A 139 -19.92 -25.93 -9.94
C GLN A 139 -18.94 -26.99 -10.46
N LEU A 140 -18.46 -27.88 -9.58
CA LEU A 140 -17.38 -28.82 -9.87
C LEU A 140 -17.65 -29.69 -11.11
N ALA A 141 -18.91 -30.04 -11.37
CA ALA A 141 -19.31 -30.81 -12.56
C ALA A 141 -19.00 -30.09 -13.88
N THR A 142 -19.07 -28.74 -13.91
CA THR A 142 -18.85 -27.92 -15.11
C THR A 142 -17.40 -27.51 -15.31
N LEU A 143 -16.52 -27.81 -14.33
CA LEU A 143 -15.11 -27.42 -14.39
C LEU A 143 -14.26 -28.41 -15.22
N PRO A 144 -13.14 -27.96 -15.79
CA PRO A 144 -12.15 -28.84 -16.39
C PRO A 144 -11.52 -29.82 -15.37
N ASP A 145 -11.00 -30.95 -15.85
CA ASP A 145 -10.48 -32.02 -14.98
C ASP A 145 -9.32 -31.57 -14.08
N TYR A 146 -8.45 -30.67 -14.54
CA TYR A 146 -7.38 -30.13 -13.69
C TYR A 146 -7.94 -29.37 -12.47
N ALA A 147 -9.08 -28.69 -12.62
CA ALA A 147 -9.71 -27.96 -11.54
C ALA A 147 -10.50 -28.91 -10.61
N LYS A 148 -11.12 -29.96 -11.15
CA LYS A 148 -11.71 -31.04 -10.34
C LYS A 148 -10.65 -31.72 -9.47
N ASN A 149 -9.48 -32.00 -10.03
CA ASN A 149 -8.35 -32.58 -9.30
C ASN A 149 -7.83 -31.68 -8.18
N TYR A 150 -8.01 -30.36 -8.26
CA TYR A 150 -7.62 -29.46 -7.17
C TYR A 150 -8.47 -29.68 -5.90
N PHE A 151 -9.72 -30.12 -6.04
CA PHE A 151 -10.69 -30.29 -4.94
C PHE A 151 -10.84 -31.74 -4.47
N SER A 152 -10.24 -32.72 -5.14
CA SER A 152 -10.50 -34.15 -4.89
C SER A 152 -10.15 -34.62 -3.47
N ASP A 153 -9.18 -33.98 -2.83
CA ASP A 153 -8.72 -34.27 -1.47
C ASP A 153 -8.90 -33.09 -0.51
N LYS A 154 -9.70 -32.08 -0.89
CA LYS A 154 -9.87 -30.85 -0.11
C LYS A 154 -11.33 -30.58 0.24
N GLU A 155 -11.50 -30.03 1.43
CA GLU A 155 -12.80 -29.62 1.95
C GLU A 155 -12.79 -28.13 2.29
N GLY A 156 -13.96 -27.50 2.17
CA GLY A 156 -14.14 -26.10 2.52
C GLY A 156 -14.22 -25.91 4.03
N TYR A 157 -13.30 -25.11 4.58
CA TYR A 157 -13.26 -24.75 5.99
C TYR A 157 -13.57 -23.27 6.21
N SER A 158 -14.02 -22.95 7.41
CA SER A 158 -14.26 -21.60 7.90
C SER A 158 -13.81 -21.49 9.35
N PHE A 159 -13.50 -20.27 9.76
CA PHE A 159 -13.18 -19.98 11.15
C PHE A 159 -14.34 -19.24 11.79
N LYS A 160 -14.87 -19.76 12.90
CA LYS A 160 -16.05 -19.25 13.57
C LYS A 160 -15.70 -18.72 14.94
N ILE A 161 -16.23 -17.56 15.27
CA ILE A 161 -16.17 -16.99 16.62
C ILE A 161 -17.59 -16.86 17.17
N SER A 162 -17.79 -17.36 18.38
CA SER A 162 -19.06 -17.29 19.12
C SER A 162 -18.84 -16.83 20.56
N GLY A 163 -19.91 -16.37 21.21
CA GLY A 163 -19.88 -15.83 22.58
C GLY A 163 -20.41 -14.40 22.62
N ASP A 164 -19.80 -13.56 23.47
CA ASP A 164 -20.15 -12.14 23.57
C ASP A 164 -19.54 -11.33 22.41
N ILE A 165 -20.10 -11.50 21.20
CA ILE A 165 -19.59 -10.88 19.97
C ILE A 165 -19.79 -9.35 19.91
N SER A 166 -20.40 -8.74 20.93
CA SER A 166 -20.53 -7.28 21.02
C SER A 166 -19.17 -6.57 20.98
N VAL A 167 -18.14 -7.19 21.57
CA VAL A 167 -16.74 -6.68 21.58
C VAL A 167 -16.07 -6.73 20.21
N ILE A 168 -16.62 -7.51 19.27
CA ILE A 168 -16.13 -7.59 17.89
C ILE A 168 -16.92 -6.58 17.03
N ARG A 169 -18.25 -6.55 17.20
CA ARG A 169 -19.16 -5.66 16.47
C ARG A 169 -18.87 -4.17 16.70
N SER A 170 -18.22 -3.81 17.80
CA SER A 170 -17.78 -2.43 18.04
C SER A 170 -16.68 -1.96 17.08
N ASP A 171 -15.76 -2.86 16.70
CA ASP A 171 -14.68 -2.58 15.75
C ASP A 171 -14.07 -3.89 15.22
N TYR A 172 -14.61 -4.35 14.09
CA TYR A 172 -14.19 -5.58 13.42
C TYR A 172 -12.70 -5.58 13.06
N SER A 173 -12.21 -4.47 12.52
CA SER A 173 -10.85 -4.31 12.02
C SER A 173 -9.82 -4.38 13.14
N ILE A 174 -10.07 -3.67 14.25
CA ILE A 174 -9.18 -3.68 15.41
C ILE A 174 -9.16 -5.05 16.08
N PHE A 175 -10.32 -5.70 16.22
CA PHE A 175 -10.37 -7.06 16.74
C PHE A 175 -9.54 -8.02 15.88
N ALA A 176 -9.74 -8.03 14.56
CA ALA A 176 -9.02 -8.92 13.64
C ALA A 176 -7.50 -8.70 13.68
N LYS A 177 -7.03 -7.44 13.82
CA LYS A 177 -5.59 -7.14 13.99
C LYS A 177 -5.01 -7.77 15.27
N HIS A 178 -5.72 -7.63 16.40
CA HIS A 178 -5.30 -8.25 17.67
C HIS A 178 -5.32 -9.78 17.56
N PHE A 179 -6.40 -10.33 17.01
CA PHE A 179 -6.54 -11.76 16.82
C PHE A 179 -5.39 -12.31 15.96
N ASN A 180 -5.18 -11.78 14.75
CA ASN A 180 -4.12 -12.22 13.85
C ASN A 180 -2.75 -12.12 14.50
N PHE A 181 -2.45 -11.03 15.23
CA PHE A 181 -1.18 -10.87 15.94
C PHE A 181 -0.95 -11.99 16.96
N TYR A 182 -1.90 -12.20 17.89
CA TYR A 182 -1.73 -13.21 18.94
C TYR A 182 -1.79 -14.63 18.39
N HIS A 183 -2.66 -14.88 17.42
CA HIS A 183 -2.77 -16.17 16.79
C HIS A 183 -1.49 -16.56 16.04
N ASN A 184 -0.94 -15.64 15.24
CA ASN A 184 0.34 -15.85 14.54
C ASN A 184 1.54 -15.99 15.49
N TYR A 185 1.48 -15.34 16.66
CA TYR A 185 2.53 -15.49 17.68
C TYR A 185 2.67 -16.95 18.11
N PHE A 186 1.56 -17.67 18.28
CA PHE A 186 1.57 -19.08 18.67
C PHE A 186 1.61 -20.05 17.48
N ASN A 187 1.00 -19.71 16.34
CA ASN A 187 0.97 -20.55 15.15
C ASN A 187 1.11 -19.74 13.86
N ARG A 188 2.35 -19.61 13.36
CA ARG A 188 2.68 -18.88 12.11
C ARG A 188 2.17 -19.55 10.83
N SER A 189 1.76 -20.81 10.92
CA SER A 189 1.27 -21.58 9.77
C SER A 189 -0.23 -21.45 9.59
N CYS A 190 -0.96 -20.95 10.59
CA CYS A 190 -2.39 -20.83 10.50
C CYS A 190 -2.78 -19.54 9.77
N PRO A 191 -3.74 -19.58 8.84
CA PRO A 191 -4.15 -18.41 8.10
C PRO A 191 -4.82 -17.33 8.96
N GLU A 192 -4.68 -16.10 8.49
CA GLU A 192 -5.16 -14.89 9.12
C GLU A 192 -6.59 -14.53 8.70
N MET A 193 -7.30 -13.81 9.57
CA MET A 193 -8.51 -13.11 9.17
C MET A 193 -8.17 -12.05 8.13
N ILE A 194 -8.85 -12.09 6.98
CA ILE A 194 -8.61 -11.13 5.92
C ILE A 194 -9.33 -9.81 6.26
N ILE A 195 -8.52 -8.78 6.52
CA ILE A 195 -8.98 -7.42 6.75
C ILE A 195 -8.99 -6.68 5.42
N VAL A 196 -10.12 -6.07 5.12
CA VAL A 196 -10.32 -5.23 3.95
C VAL A 196 -10.25 -3.78 4.41
N ASP A 197 -9.29 -3.03 3.90
CA ASP A 197 -9.30 -1.59 4.16
C ASP A 197 -10.54 -0.96 3.50
N PRO A 198 -11.22 -0.04 4.21
CA PRO A 198 -12.37 0.66 3.66
C PRO A 198 -11.97 1.37 2.37
N LYS A 199 -12.90 1.41 1.41
CA LYS A 199 -12.69 2.15 0.17
C LYS A 199 -12.36 3.60 0.48
N VAL A 200 -11.13 3.96 0.19
CA VAL A 200 -10.76 5.36 0.02
C VAL A 200 -11.28 5.74 -1.35
N THR A 201 -11.98 6.87 -1.46
CA THR A 201 -12.17 7.54 -2.76
C THR A 201 -10.78 7.91 -3.26
N ASP A 202 -10.13 6.96 -3.95
CA ASP A 202 -8.78 7.14 -4.46
C ASP A 202 -8.85 8.26 -5.51
N LYS A 203 -8.41 9.47 -5.15
CA LYS A 203 -8.01 10.47 -6.13
C LYS A 203 -6.98 9.77 -7.02
N LYS A 204 -7.34 9.44 -8.26
CA LYS A 204 -6.43 8.78 -9.19
C LYS A 204 -5.27 9.73 -9.48
N HIS A 205 -4.09 9.39 -8.99
CA HIS A 205 -2.88 10.16 -9.26
C HIS A 205 -2.30 9.75 -10.61
N LYS A 206 -2.04 10.72 -11.48
CA LYS A 206 -1.44 10.45 -12.78
C LYS A 206 0.04 10.15 -12.58
N ARG A 207 0.46 8.92 -12.95
CA ARG A 207 1.87 8.54 -12.99
C ARG A 207 2.54 9.27 -14.17
N PRO A 208 3.52 10.15 -13.92
CA PRO A 208 4.21 10.86 -14.99
C PRO A 208 5.12 9.93 -15.79
N CYS A 209 5.18 10.11 -17.11
CA CYS A 209 6.09 9.43 -18.03
C CYS A 209 6.68 10.45 -19.01
N LEU A 210 7.99 10.38 -19.28
CA LEU A 210 8.68 11.32 -20.20
C LEU A 210 8.30 11.09 -21.66
N THR A 211 7.86 9.88 -22.00
CA THR A 211 7.41 9.53 -23.34
C THR A 211 5.92 9.28 -23.34
N ASP A 212 5.20 9.95 -24.24
CA ASP A 212 3.83 9.60 -24.58
C ASP A 212 3.81 8.24 -25.28
N GLU A 213 2.68 7.52 -25.21
CA GLU A 213 2.50 6.17 -25.74
C GLU A 213 2.89 6.02 -27.24
N ASN A 214 2.94 7.12 -27.99
CA ASN A 214 3.24 7.15 -29.43
C ASN A 214 4.60 7.79 -29.80
N LYS A 215 5.44 8.18 -28.83
CA LYS A 215 6.70 8.90 -29.08
C LYS A 215 7.84 8.37 -28.21
N PHE A 216 8.14 7.09 -28.35
CA PHE A 216 9.35 6.53 -27.77
C PHE A 216 10.59 7.00 -28.55
N ILE A 217 11.71 7.22 -27.86
CA ILE A 217 12.95 7.64 -28.49
C ILE A 217 13.61 6.47 -29.23
N ASN A 218 14.16 6.74 -30.43
CA ASN A 218 14.77 5.71 -31.27
C ASN A 218 16.15 5.25 -30.79
N SER A 219 16.79 6.00 -29.89
CA SER A 219 18.10 5.65 -29.32
C SER A 219 18.24 6.21 -27.91
N ILE A 220 18.93 5.47 -27.04
CA ILE A 220 19.23 5.85 -25.66
C ILE A 220 20.74 5.89 -25.52
N ASN A 221 21.30 7.05 -25.19
CA ASN A 221 22.71 7.16 -24.84
C ASN A 221 22.87 6.87 -23.34
N ALA A 222 23.29 5.66 -23.01
CA ALA A 222 23.45 5.21 -21.64
C ALA A 222 24.88 5.44 -21.15
N LYS A 223 25.00 5.89 -19.90
CA LYS A 223 26.25 5.88 -19.14
C LYS A 223 26.19 4.77 -18.09
N THR A 224 27.32 4.15 -17.79
CA THR A 224 27.44 3.24 -16.63
C THR A 224 27.13 4.00 -15.34
N LEU A 225 26.15 3.51 -14.59
CA LEU A 225 25.82 4.00 -13.25
C LEU A 225 26.61 3.23 -12.20
N ASP A 226 26.74 3.81 -11.01
CA ASP A 226 27.27 3.10 -9.85
C ASP A 226 26.42 1.84 -9.56
N PRO A 227 27.04 0.65 -9.39
CA PRO A 227 26.32 -0.60 -9.15
C PRO A 227 25.39 -0.56 -7.93
N ILE A 228 25.79 0.12 -6.85
CA ILE A 228 24.98 0.23 -5.62
C ILE A 228 23.73 1.06 -5.90
N ILE A 229 23.88 2.20 -6.59
CA ILE A 229 22.74 3.02 -7.00
C ILE A 229 21.79 2.23 -7.90
N LEU A 230 22.34 1.46 -8.84
CA LEU A 230 21.56 0.63 -9.76
C LEU A 230 20.76 -0.45 -9.02
N ASP A 231 21.36 -1.14 -8.04
CA ASP A 231 20.69 -2.16 -7.24
C ASP A 231 19.55 -1.57 -6.40
N ILE A 232 19.76 -0.39 -5.79
CA ILE A 232 18.72 0.32 -5.04
C ILE A 232 17.56 0.73 -5.97
N LEU A 233 17.85 1.31 -7.14
CA LEU A 233 16.83 1.69 -8.12
C LEU A 233 16.06 0.49 -8.66
N SER A 234 16.75 -0.63 -8.92
CA SER A 234 16.14 -1.89 -9.34
C SER A 234 15.16 -2.41 -8.27
N THR A 235 15.59 -2.43 -7.01
CA THR A 235 14.77 -2.82 -5.87
C THR A 235 13.55 -1.91 -5.70
N ALA A 236 13.74 -0.59 -5.81
CA ALA A 236 12.65 0.38 -5.77
C ALA A 236 11.59 0.11 -6.85
N ASN A 237 12.02 -0.19 -8.08
CA ASN A 237 11.12 -0.45 -9.20
C ASN A 237 10.29 -1.73 -9.03
N GLN A 238 10.88 -2.79 -8.48
CA GLN A 238 10.22 -4.08 -8.29
C GLN A 238 9.29 -4.12 -7.06
N THR A 239 9.55 -3.25 -6.08
CA THR A 239 8.78 -3.19 -4.84
C THR A 239 7.33 -2.76 -5.11
N LYS A 240 6.36 -3.50 -4.55
CA LYS A 240 4.94 -3.14 -4.62
C LYS A 240 4.49 -2.23 -3.48
N ASP A 241 5.14 -2.34 -2.32
CA ASP A 241 4.86 -1.49 -1.17
C ASP A 241 5.29 -0.04 -1.44
N VAL A 242 4.34 0.90 -1.36
CA VAL A 242 4.55 2.32 -1.66
C VAL A 242 5.58 2.94 -0.73
N ARG A 243 5.63 2.49 0.53
CA ARG A 243 6.47 3.07 1.57
C ARG A 243 7.90 2.65 1.43
N LEU A 244 8.12 1.35 1.23
CA LEU A 244 9.44 0.80 0.94
C LEU A 244 9.97 1.41 -0.35
N LYS A 245 9.13 1.57 -1.37
CA LYS A 245 9.53 2.25 -2.61
C LYS A 245 9.97 3.70 -2.38
N PHE A 246 9.24 4.45 -1.54
CA PHE A 246 9.64 5.80 -1.13
C PHE A 246 11.00 5.78 -0.42
N ILE A 247 11.20 4.86 0.52
CA ILE A 247 12.46 4.70 1.26
C ILE A 247 13.61 4.38 0.29
N PHE A 248 13.44 3.44 -0.65
CA PHE A 248 14.51 3.08 -1.59
C PHE A 248 14.92 4.24 -2.49
N TYR A 249 13.98 5.02 -3.04
CA TYR A 249 14.37 6.20 -3.82
C TYR A 249 15.03 7.28 -2.95
N PHE A 250 14.62 7.42 -1.68
CA PHE A 250 15.29 8.32 -0.74
C PHE A 250 16.72 7.87 -0.44
N GLN A 251 16.95 6.55 -0.30
CA GLN A 251 18.27 5.97 -0.07
C GLN A 251 19.26 6.25 -1.20
N VAL A 252 18.80 6.37 -2.46
CA VAL A 252 19.67 6.83 -3.56
C VAL A 252 20.23 8.22 -3.24
N LEU A 253 19.40 9.12 -2.72
CA LEU A 253 19.84 10.48 -2.38
C LEU A 253 20.72 10.49 -1.12
N GLU A 254 20.43 9.67 -0.12
CA GLU A 254 21.29 9.50 1.06
C GLU A 254 22.68 8.99 0.65
N PHE A 255 22.74 7.97 -0.21
CA PHE A 255 23.99 7.43 -0.74
C PHE A 255 24.78 8.51 -1.50
N CYS A 256 24.16 9.17 -2.49
CA CYS A 256 24.86 10.17 -3.28
C CYS A 256 25.29 11.37 -2.42
N SER A 257 24.45 11.82 -1.48
CA SER A 257 24.78 12.97 -0.60
C SER A 257 25.89 12.64 0.40
N TYR A 258 25.98 11.39 0.87
CA TYR A 258 27.05 10.94 1.77
C TYR A 258 28.42 11.02 1.10
N TYR A 259 28.51 10.59 -0.16
CA TYR A 259 29.75 10.60 -0.95
C TYR A 259 29.94 11.90 -1.77
N HIS A 260 29.03 12.88 -1.65
CA HIS A 260 29.12 14.13 -2.40
C HIS A 260 30.23 15.03 -1.86
N LEU A 261 31.26 15.28 -2.67
CA LEU A 261 32.21 16.35 -2.44
C LEU A 261 31.80 17.53 -3.32
N LYS A 262 31.64 18.72 -2.71
CA LYS A 262 31.38 19.95 -3.47
C LYS A 262 32.43 20.13 -4.57
N GLU A 263 32.01 20.53 -5.77
CA GLU A 263 32.91 20.70 -6.93
C GLU A 263 34.08 21.66 -6.62
N SER A 264 33.84 22.68 -5.78
CA SER A 264 34.88 23.60 -5.32
C SER A 264 35.96 22.92 -4.47
N LEU A 265 35.61 21.89 -3.68
CA LEU A 265 36.57 21.09 -2.94
C LEU A 265 37.32 20.13 -3.87
N LYS A 266 36.61 19.48 -4.79
CA LYS A 266 37.22 18.60 -5.81
C LYS A 266 38.24 19.34 -6.67
N THR A 267 37.93 20.57 -7.07
CA THR A 267 38.82 21.45 -7.83
C THR A 267 40.07 21.83 -7.02
N ARG A 268 39.89 22.19 -5.73
CA ARG A 268 41.00 22.53 -4.83
C ARG A 268 41.91 21.32 -4.56
N LEU A 269 41.34 20.16 -4.26
CA LEU A 269 42.09 18.91 -4.07
C LEU A 269 42.82 18.49 -5.34
N SER A 270 42.15 18.52 -6.49
CA SER A 270 42.79 18.24 -7.79
C SER A 270 43.94 19.19 -8.09
N SER A 271 43.78 20.48 -7.78
CA SER A 271 44.84 21.49 -7.93
C SER A 271 46.05 21.18 -7.05
N ILE A 272 45.83 20.82 -5.78
CA ILE A 272 46.91 20.41 -4.87
C ILE A 272 47.61 19.16 -5.40
N LEU A 273 46.85 18.12 -5.79
CA LEU A 273 47.37 16.84 -6.27
C LEU A 273 48.11 16.96 -7.62
N SER A 274 47.82 18.00 -8.41
CA SER A 274 48.47 18.25 -9.70
C SER A 274 49.75 19.08 -9.58
N MET A 275 50.18 19.47 -8.36
CA MET A 275 51.39 20.27 -8.18
C MET A 275 52.65 19.46 -8.53
N PRO A 276 53.55 19.98 -9.38
CA PRO A 276 54.70 19.22 -9.90
C PRO A 276 55.73 18.88 -8.82
N ASP A 277 55.76 19.62 -7.72
CA ASP A 277 56.67 19.45 -6.59
C ASP A 277 56.04 18.66 -5.42
N ILE A 278 54.85 18.08 -5.58
CA ILE A 278 54.11 17.42 -4.49
C ILE A 278 54.90 16.32 -3.79
N ASN A 279 55.75 15.61 -4.54
CA ASN A 279 56.61 14.56 -4.01
C ASN A 279 57.80 15.08 -3.18
N PHE A 280 58.22 16.32 -3.41
CA PHE A 280 59.33 16.96 -2.67
C PHE A 280 58.82 17.72 -1.45
N ASN A 281 57.63 18.32 -1.54
CA ASN A 281 57.02 19.13 -0.48
C ASN A 281 55.83 18.42 0.19
N LYS A 282 55.94 17.10 0.41
CA LYS A 282 54.85 16.24 0.90
C LYS A 282 54.18 16.79 2.16
N ASP A 283 54.95 17.14 3.18
CA ASP A 283 54.40 17.60 4.47
C ASP A 283 53.57 18.89 4.35
N GLN A 284 53.99 19.81 3.48
CA GLN A 284 53.26 21.05 3.24
C GLN A 284 51.93 20.79 2.54
N TYR A 285 51.94 19.96 1.50
CA TYR A 285 50.72 19.63 0.74
C TYR A 285 49.77 18.74 1.55
N THR A 286 50.29 17.84 2.38
CA THR A 286 49.49 17.07 3.33
C THR A 286 48.76 18.00 4.31
N ARG A 287 49.43 19.04 4.84
CA ARG A 287 48.76 20.05 5.69
C ARG A 287 47.65 20.80 4.95
N LYS A 288 47.90 21.23 3.70
CA LYS A 288 46.86 21.88 2.86
C LYS A 288 45.66 20.96 2.61
N ILE A 289 45.89 19.68 2.31
CA ILE A 289 44.80 18.69 2.14
C ILE A 289 44.00 18.56 3.44
N ILE A 290 44.68 18.47 4.60
CA ILE A 290 44.01 18.39 5.90
C ILE A 290 43.18 19.64 6.18
N GLU A 291 43.67 20.84 5.87
CA GLU A 291 42.93 22.10 6.03
C GLU A 291 41.65 22.13 5.17
N GLU A 292 41.77 21.79 3.89
CA GLU A 292 40.62 21.73 2.96
C GLU A 292 39.56 20.70 3.39
N LEU A 293 40.00 19.52 3.87
CA LEU A 293 39.09 18.49 4.38
C LEU A 293 38.44 18.89 5.72
N LYS A 294 39.16 19.58 6.59
CA LYS A 294 38.65 20.05 7.87
C LYS A 294 37.52 21.07 7.65
N ASP A 295 37.71 22.01 6.73
CA ASP A 295 36.68 22.98 6.37
C ASP A 295 35.44 22.33 5.73
N ALA A 296 35.64 21.29 4.92
CA ALA A 296 34.55 20.51 4.34
C ALA A 296 33.77 19.69 5.40
N SER A 297 34.46 19.15 6.39
CA SER A 297 33.87 18.32 7.45
C SER A 297 33.01 19.10 8.46
N ASN A 298 33.11 20.44 8.48
CA ASN A 298 32.30 21.29 9.34
C ASN A 298 30.83 21.40 8.88
N VAL A 299 30.48 20.90 7.68
CA VAL A 299 29.08 20.71 7.25
C VAL A 299 28.55 19.43 7.87
N LYS A 300 28.18 19.49 9.16
CA LYS A 300 27.66 18.35 9.93
C LYS A 300 26.18 18.02 9.69
N ASP A 301 25.50 18.76 8.83
CA ASP A 301 24.06 18.58 8.59
C ASP A 301 23.81 17.78 7.30
N ASP A 302 23.38 16.53 7.45
CA ASP A 302 22.99 15.65 6.34
C ASP A 302 21.86 16.26 5.50
N LYS A 303 20.98 17.06 6.12
CA LYS A 303 19.91 17.80 5.41
C LYS A 303 20.49 18.85 4.47
N ALA A 304 21.59 19.50 4.87
CA ALA A 304 22.28 20.49 4.04
C ALA A 304 23.06 19.85 2.88
N LYS A 305 23.66 18.67 3.10
CA LYS A 305 24.31 17.90 2.02
C LYS A 305 23.29 17.45 0.95
N LEU A 306 22.14 16.95 1.41
CA LEU A 306 21.04 16.57 0.55
C LEU A 306 20.48 17.77 -0.24
N GLU A 307 20.37 18.95 0.39
CA GLU A 307 19.99 20.18 -0.30
C GLU A 307 21.03 20.57 -1.37
N SER A 308 22.32 20.52 -1.03
CA SER A 308 23.42 20.84 -1.96
C SER A 308 23.35 19.97 -3.22
N ILE A 309 23.23 18.65 -3.07
CA ILE A 309 23.24 17.73 -4.22
C ILE A 309 22.00 17.90 -5.11
N ILE A 310 20.82 18.10 -4.52
CA ILE A 310 19.59 18.32 -5.29
C ILE A 310 19.67 19.65 -6.05
N CYS A 311 20.06 20.73 -5.39
CA CYS A 311 20.15 22.05 -6.02
C CYS A 311 21.29 22.17 -7.03
N GLU A 312 22.38 21.41 -6.88
CA GLU A 312 23.49 21.38 -7.85
C GLU A 312 23.15 20.54 -9.10
N LEU A 313 22.44 19.42 -8.93
CA LEU A 313 22.22 18.46 -10.02
C LEU A 313 20.87 18.59 -10.72
N ILE A 314 19.90 19.31 -10.16
CA ILE A 314 18.53 19.37 -10.67
C ILE A 314 18.09 20.82 -10.84
N ARG A 315 17.45 21.10 -11.98
CA ARG A 315 16.68 22.33 -12.18
C ARG A 315 15.19 22.04 -12.03
N VAL A 316 14.44 23.00 -11.49
CA VAL A 316 13.02 22.80 -11.16
C VAL A 316 12.16 22.47 -12.39
N GLU A 317 12.54 22.97 -13.56
CA GLU A 317 11.85 22.74 -14.83
C GLU A 317 11.90 21.26 -15.23
N GLU A 318 12.90 20.51 -14.77
CA GLU A 318 13.04 19.08 -15.02
C GLU A 318 12.03 18.24 -14.24
N LEU A 319 11.38 18.83 -13.22
CA LEU A 319 10.30 18.22 -12.44
C LEU A 319 8.92 18.69 -12.93
N ALA A 320 8.84 19.50 -13.99
CA ALA A 320 7.60 20.11 -14.44
C ALA A 320 6.54 19.06 -14.83
N LEU A 321 6.97 17.92 -15.37
CA LEU A 321 6.07 16.81 -15.73
C LEU A 321 5.37 16.24 -14.49
N GLU A 322 6.14 15.94 -13.44
CA GLU A 322 5.64 15.41 -12.18
C GLU A 322 4.75 16.42 -11.44
N LEU A 323 5.16 17.69 -11.40
CA LEU A 323 4.42 18.77 -10.76
C LEU A 323 3.10 19.07 -11.48
N ASN A 324 3.10 19.15 -12.81
CA ASN A 324 1.87 19.42 -13.58
C ASN A 324 0.90 18.24 -13.55
N ALA A 325 1.39 16.99 -13.56
CA ALA A 325 0.54 15.80 -13.55
C ALA A 325 -0.35 15.70 -12.29
N ASN A 326 0.09 16.30 -11.18
CA ASN A 326 -0.63 16.29 -9.90
C ASN A 326 -0.74 17.70 -9.31
N PHE A 327 -0.88 18.73 -10.15
CA PHE A 327 -0.83 20.14 -9.73
C PHE A 327 -1.85 20.49 -8.64
N GLU A 328 -3.11 20.08 -8.80
CA GLU A 328 -4.17 20.32 -7.82
C GLU A 328 -3.87 19.68 -6.45
N TYR A 329 -3.19 18.54 -6.43
CA TYR A 329 -2.75 17.91 -5.18
C TYR A 329 -1.74 18.78 -4.43
N PHE A 330 -0.79 19.39 -5.16
CA PHE A 330 0.26 20.23 -4.58
C PHE A 330 -0.22 21.63 -4.15
N LYS A 331 -1.45 22.02 -4.52
CA LYS A 331 -2.12 23.24 -4.02
C LYS A 331 -2.88 23.01 -2.70
N GLU A 332 -3.21 21.77 -2.40
CA GLU A 332 -4.00 21.43 -1.22
C GLU A 332 -3.08 21.04 -0.05
N ARG A 333 -3.46 21.46 1.16
CA ARG A 333 -2.82 20.98 2.39
C ARG A 333 -3.15 19.50 2.56
N GLN A 334 -2.12 18.70 2.83
CA GLN A 334 -2.27 17.25 2.99
C GLN A 334 -2.19 16.88 4.47
N ILE A 335 -3.24 16.23 4.97
CA ILE A 335 -3.33 15.80 6.38
C ILE A 335 -3.33 14.27 6.41
N PHE A 336 -2.28 13.67 6.95
CA PHE A 336 -2.13 12.22 7.06
C PHE A 336 -2.79 11.67 8.32
N GLU A 337 -3.20 10.41 8.26
CA GLU A 337 -3.61 9.69 9.46
C GLU A 337 -2.39 9.50 10.37
N GLY A 338 -2.53 9.91 11.64
CA GLY A 338 -1.40 10.09 12.55
C GLY A 338 -0.99 11.56 12.74
N GLY A 339 -1.69 12.51 12.11
CA GLY A 339 -1.58 13.95 12.41
C GLY A 339 -0.45 14.69 11.69
N PHE A 340 0.34 14.00 10.86
CA PHE A 340 1.35 14.62 10.02
C PHE A 340 0.70 15.49 8.92
N ILE A 341 1.24 16.70 8.72
CA ILE A 341 0.69 17.69 7.79
C ILE A 341 1.81 18.11 6.84
N ILE A 342 1.50 18.17 5.55
CA ILE A 342 2.35 18.79 4.53
C ILE A 342 1.62 20.03 4.02
N GLU A 343 2.32 21.16 4.03
CA GLU A 343 1.80 22.40 3.47
C GLU A 343 1.85 22.39 1.93
N PRO A 344 0.96 23.14 1.26
CA PRO A 344 0.97 23.26 -0.20
C PRO A 344 2.33 23.74 -0.75
N LEU A 345 2.76 23.18 -1.89
CA LEU A 345 3.91 23.70 -2.64
C LEU A 345 3.55 24.95 -3.45
N PHE A 346 2.27 25.09 -3.82
CA PHE A 346 1.78 26.17 -4.67
C PHE A 346 0.76 27.03 -3.95
N THR A 347 0.77 28.33 -4.25
CA THR A 347 -0.27 29.24 -3.80
C THR A 347 -1.52 29.11 -4.68
N ASN A 348 -2.68 29.52 -4.14
CA ASN A 348 -3.94 29.47 -4.89
C ASN A 348 -3.92 30.32 -6.17
N SER A 349 -3.06 31.34 -6.23
CA SER A 349 -2.93 32.22 -7.39
C SER A 349 -2.16 31.62 -8.56
N GLN A 350 -1.30 30.62 -8.32
CA GLN A 350 -0.50 30.02 -9.40
C GLN A 350 -1.36 29.18 -10.32
N LYS A 351 -1.13 29.26 -11.64
CA LYS A 351 -1.95 28.54 -12.64
C LYS A 351 -1.30 27.29 -13.20
N SER A 352 0.01 27.14 -13.03
CA SER A 352 0.77 25.98 -13.52
C SER A 352 2.07 25.80 -12.74
N ALA A 353 2.67 24.62 -12.86
CA ALA A 353 4.00 24.38 -12.29
C ALA A 353 5.12 25.13 -13.03
N SER A 354 4.84 25.80 -14.15
CA SER A 354 5.84 26.66 -14.82
C SER A 354 6.10 27.97 -14.08
N GLU A 355 5.29 28.29 -13.07
CA GLU A 355 5.44 29.47 -12.22
C GLU A 355 6.22 29.17 -10.92
N CYS A 356 7.00 28.08 -10.89
CA CYS A 356 7.80 27.70 -9.71
C CYS A 356 8.76 28.83 -9.31
N GLY A 357 8.83 29.11 -8.00
CA GLY A 357 9.77 30.07 -7.45
C GLY A 357 11.17 29.45 -7.27
N ALA A 358 12.16 30.30 -7.00
CA ALA A 358 13.54 29.86 -6.76
C ALA A 358 13.68 28.86 -5.59
N ASN A 359 12.72 28.84 -4.66
CA ASN A 359 12.75 27.97 -3.47
C ASN A 359 12.00 26.63 -3.66
N THR A 360 11.32 26.39 -4.78
CA THR A 360 10.46 25.20 -4.92
C THR A 360 11.23 23.88 -4.75
N LEU A 361 12.47 23.78 -5.24
CA LEU A 361 13.30 22.58 -5.01
C LEU A 361 13.60 22.35 -3.53
N LYS A 362 13.80 23.42 -2.77
CA LYS A 362 14.04 23.35 -1.33
C LYS A 362 12.80 22.86 -0.59
N ASP A 363 11.64 23.39 -0.95
CA ASP A 363 10.35 22.99 -0.35
C ASP A 363 10.03 21.53 -0.67
N ILE A 364 10.26 21.09 -1.91
CA ILE A 364 10.13 19.67 -2.30
C ILE A 364 11.06 18.78 -1.47
N LYS A 365 12.33 19.16 -1.33
CA LYS A 365 13.31 18.42 -0.53
C LYS A 365 12.87 18.34 0.93
N ASP A 366 12.45 19.45 1.53
CA ASP A 366 12.01 19.50 2.92
C ASP A 366 10.80 18.58 3.13
N ASN A 367 9.79 18.66 2.27
CA ASN A 367 8.61 17.79 2.34
C ASN A 367 8.96 16.31 2.19
N ILE A 368 9.86 15.95 1.27
CA ILE A 368 10.30 14.55 1.09
C ILE A 368 11.04 14.03 2.34
N VAL A 369 11.93 14.83 2.94
CA VAL A 369 12.64 14.49 4.18
C VAL A 369 11.66 14.31 5.33
N GLU A 370 10.69 15.22 5.46
CA GLU A 370 9.67 15.15 6.50
C GLU A 370 8.76 13.93 6.35
N ILE A 371 8.31 13.62 5.13
CA ILE A 371 7.57 12.39 4.84
C ILE A 371 8.38 11.16 5.27
N ARG A 372 9.65 11.07 4.83
CA ARG A 372 10.55 9.95 5.17
C ARG A 372 10.67 9.81 6.68
N ASN A 373 10.89 10.91 7.39
CA ASN A 373 11.05 10.90 8.83
C ASN A 373 9.76 10.49 9.56
N ALA A 374 8.61 11.02 9.13
CA ALA A 374 7.32 10.67 9.71
C ALA A 374 6.87 9.22 9.42
N MET A 375 7.48 8.57 8.42
CA MET A 375 7.27 7.16 8.10
C MET A 375 8.19 6.22 8.89
N VAL A 376 9.43 6.63 9.15
CA VAL A 376 10.47 5.80 9.81
C VAL A 376 10.48 5.99 11.33
N HIS A 377 10.36 7.22 11.81
CA HIS A 377 10.50 7.57 13.22
C HIS A 377 9.13 7.75 13.88
N LEU A 378 8.65 6.70 14.55
CA LEU A 378 7.32 6.71 15.19
C LEU A 378 7.21 7.60 16.45
N ARG A 379 8.31 8.21 16.93
CA ARG A 379 8.36 8.85 18.28
C ARG A 379 9.28 10.07 18.45
N GLU A 380 9.91 10.62 17.41
CA GLU A 380 11.04 11.54 17.64
C GLU A 380 10.71 13.01 17.94
N SER A 381 9.46 13.47 17.86
CA SER A 381 9.13 14.85 18.24
C SER A 381 8.00 14.93 19.26
N ARG A 382 8.12 15.91 20.17
CA ARG A 382 7.15 16.21 21.25
C ARG A 382 5.72 16.49 20.74
N GLU A 383 5.57 16.67 19.43
CA GLU A 383 4.30 16.63 18.70
C GLU A 383 4.24 15.32 17.91
N ASN A 384 3.62 14.27 18.46
CA ASN A 384 3.51 12.94 17.84
C ASN A 384 2.74 12.98 16.50
N LYS A 385 3.41 13.39 15.42
CA LYS A 385 2.88 13.44 14.06
C LYS A 385 3.58 12.37 13.23
N ILE A 386 2.84 11.33 12.86
CA ILE A 386 3.36 10.18 12.11
C ILE A 386 2.50 9.91 10.87
N VAL A 387 3.03 9.11 9.94
CA VAL A 387 2.29 8.62 8.78
C VAL A 387 1.94 7.14 8.99
N LEU A 388 0.75 6.87 9.53
CA LEU A 388 0.26 5.51 9.82
C LEU A 388 0.19 4.63 8.57
N PRO A 389 0.51 3.32 8.65
CA PRO A 389 0.49 2.34 7.54
C PRO A 389 -0.89 1.97 7.03
N THR A 390 -1.57 2.95 6.44
CA THR A 390 -2.89 2.80 5.86
C THR A 390 -2.86 3.05 4.35
N LYS A 391 -3.82 2.46 3.62
CA LYS A 391 -3.96 2.69 2.18
C LYS A 391 -4.22 4.16 1.84
N LYS A 392 -5.00 4.85 2.67
CA LYS A 392 -5.28 6.28 2.50
C LYS A 392 -4.00 7.12 2.53
N ASN A 393 -3.11 6.84 3.48
CA ASN A 393 -1.81 7.49 3.54
C ASN A 393 -0.91 7.06 2.37
N ASN A 394 -0.94 5.79 1.96
CA ASN A 394 -0.21 5.34 0.78
C ASN A 394 -0.66 6.08 -0.49
N ASN A 395 -1.96 6.33 -0.66
CA ASN A 395 -2.47 7.10 -1.79
C ASN A 395 -1.92 8.54 -1.80
N LYS A 396 -1.90 9.19 -0.63
CA LYS A 396 -1.32 10.54 -0.46
C LYS A 396 0.19 10.58 -0.68
N ILE A 397 0.91 9.48 -0.50
CA ILE A 397 2.37 9.46 -0.74
C ILE A 397 2.68 9.50 -2.25
N PHE A 398 1.80 9.00 -3.13
CA PHE A 398 2.11 8.83 -4.56
C PHE A 398 2.65 10.09 -5.28
N PRO A 399 2.04 11.29 -5.15
CA PRO A 399 2.55 12.46 -5.85
C PRO A 399 3.99 12.83 -5.45
N TYR A 400 4.32 12.77 -4.16
CA TYR A 400 5.68 13.00 -3.67
C TYR A 400 6.63 11.85 -4.01
N LEU A 401 6.13 10.61 -4.07
CA LEU A 401 6.89 9.47 -4.54
C LEU A 401 7.32 9.65 -6.01
N TYR A 402 6.45 10.19 -6.86
CA TYR A 402 6.78 10.46 -8.27
C TYR A 402 7.85 11.54 -8.40
N LEU A 403 7.76 12.62 -7.60
CA LEU A 403 8.82 13.63 -7.51
C LEU A 403 10.14 13.02 -7.04
N LEU A 404 10.13 12.32 -5.91
CA LEU A 404 11.31 11.68 -5.34
C LEU A 404 11.96 10.71 -6.34
N ARG A 405 11.15 9.90 -7.03
CA ARG A 405 11.64 9.00 -8.07
C ARG A 405 12.37 9.76 -9.18
N ARG A 406 11.78 10.83 -9.73
CA ARG A 406 12.41 11.64 -10.79
C ARG A 406 13.71 12.27 -10.30
N ILE A 407 13.71 12.82 -9.09
CA ILE A 407 14.89 13.40 -8.44
C ILE A 407 15.99 12.34 -8.33
N ALA A 408 15.69 11.15 -7.80
CA ALA A 408 16.63 10.05 -7.68
C ALA A 408 17.18 9.58 -9.04
N GLU A 409 16.33 9.47 -10.06
CA GLU A 409 16.74 9.11 -11.43
C GLU A 409 17.70 10.16 -12.02
N ILE A 410 17.41 11.46 -11.90
CA ILE A 410 18.28 12.53 -12.40
C ILE A 410 19.60 12.56 -11.64
N VAL A 411 19.55 12.49 -10.31
CA VAL A 411 20.76 12.43 -9.47
C VAL A 411 21.60 11.23 -9.88
N ALA A 412 21.04 10.03 -9.99
CA ALA A 412 21.78 8.84 -10.41
C ALA A 412 22.49 9.02 -11.76
N ILE A 413 21.80 9.60 -12.75
CA ILE A 413 22.37 9.81 -14.10
C ILE A 413 23.52 10.82 -14.07
N ARG A 414 23.38 11.90 -13.28
CA ARG A 414 24.34 13.02 -13.25
C ARG A 414 25.44 12.85 -12.20
N TYR A 415 25.22 11.98 -11.22
CA TYR A 415 26.18 11.71 -10.16
C TYR A 415 27.44 11.09 -10.77
N ASN A 416 28.52 11.85 -10.72
CA ASN A 416 29.84 11.39 -11.11
C ASN A 416 30.59 11.02 -9.83
N ALA A 417 30.52 9.74 -9.46
CA ALA A 417 31.43 9.17 -8.46
C ALA A 417 32.90 9.36 -8.88
#